data_AF-A0A3C0ZDI4-F1
#
_entry.id   AF-A0A3C0ZDI4-F1
#
_cell.length_a   1.000
_cell.length_b   1.000
_cell.length_c   1.000
_cell.angle_alpha   90.00
_cell.angle_beta   90.00
_cell.angle_gamma   90.00
#
_symmetry.space_group_name_H-M   'P 1'
#
loop_
_entity.id
_entity.type
_entity.pdbx_description
1 polymer ?
#
loop_
_entity_poly.entity_id
_entity_poly.type
_entity_poly.pdbx_seq_one_letter_code
_entity_poly.pdbx_strand_id
1 'polypeptide(L)'
;MYLNHYKNEKTVVKTVQELLLSEEDKSLITPEKITETVDSLLSMKLYAKFRENLDYDFVIDELIRRNSIWIGQDSILINNVGHVAWLTTERKKDWRYWERYKEWQEKKLDWVSLNALDKSTDEILGLLEDPTRKDAWDRRGLVVGHVQSGKTGNFTGLICKAADAGYKIIIVLAGMHNNLRSQTQMRLDEGFLGYETHPDPEKIKLIGVGEIDSGLRPNYVTNRTDKGDFNKNLADGAGIRPEERPWLFVVKKNKTVLKRLHKWIHDHVANIIDPNTHQRIVTNLPLLVIDDEADHASVDTGEQIFSEDGIPEENYDPKAINSYIRKILNLFSRKAYVGYTATPFANIYIHEQAETKKEGKDLFPEAFILNLASPSNYIGPSRVFGINNGDGSRKNQLPIIHEIDDH
;
A
#
# COMPACT_ATOMS: atom_id res chain seq x y z
N MET A 1 1.19 -3.63 32.37
CA MET A 1 2.58 -3.59 32.87
C MET A 1 3.53 -4.50 32.07
N TYR A 2 3.27 -4.75 30.76
CA TYR A 2 4.01 -5.74 29.94
C TYR A 2 4.83 -5.14 28.78
N LEU A 3 4.95 -3.81 28.66
CA LEU A 3 5.58 -3.15 27.50
C LEU A 3 7.09 -2.82 27.68
N ASN A 4 7.68 -3.07 28.85
CA ASN A 4 9.06 -2.70 29.15
C ASN A 4 10.08 -3.85 29.07
N HIS A 5 9.66 -5.08 28.76
CA HIS A 5 10.54 -6.27 28.90
C HIS A 5 11.53 -6.50 27.76
N TYR A 6 11.48 -5.72 26.67
CA TYR A 6 12.37 -5.95 25.51
C TYR A 6 13.05 -4.69 24.96
N LYS A 7 13.28 -3.68 25.80
CA LYS A 7 13.82 -2.38 25.34
C LYS A 7 15.30 -2.48 24.94
N ASN A 8 16.08 -3.26 25.67
CA ASN A 8 17.51 -3.44 25.41
C ASN A 8 17.72 -4.31 24.17
N GLU A 9 16.97 -5.40 24.07
CA GLU A 9 16.93 -6.35 22.96
C GLU A 9 16.60 -5.65 21.65
N LYS A 10 15.54 -4.83 21.62
CA LYS A 10 15.20 -4.04 20.42
C LYS A 10 16.32 -3.09 19.98
N THR A 11 17.00 -2.47 20.94
CA THR A 11 18.09 -1.52 20.65
C THR A 11 19.31 -2.26 20.09
N VAL A 12 19.68 -3.39 20.70
CA VAL A 12 20.80 -4.23 20.26
C VAL A 12 20.51 -4.85 18.89
N VAL A 13 19.33 -5.46 18.71
CA VAL A 13 18.90 -6.02 17.41
C VAL A 13 18.94 -4.96 16.32
N LYS A 14 18.38 -3.76 16.56
CA LYS A 14 18.41 -2.67 15.57
C LYS A 14 19.84 -2.28 15.19
N THR A 15 20.70 -2.05 16.18
CA THR A 15 22.07 -1.58 15.93
C THR A 15 22.93 -2.64 15.24
N VAL A 16 22.83 -3.91 15.68
CA VAL A 16 23.57 -5.00 15.04
C VAL A 16 23.07 -5.24 13.62
N GLN A 17 21.77 -5.12 13.38
CA GLN A 17 21.20 -5.18 12.05
C GLN A 17 21.80 -4.07 11.15
N GLU A 18 21.93 -2.83 11.64
CA GLU A 18 22.62 -1.73 10.94
C GLU A 18 24.11 -1.98 10.68
N LEU A 19 24.81 -2.72 11.56
CA LEU A 19 26.21 -3.08 11.34
C LEU A 19 26.37 -4.18 10.29
N LEU A 20 25.58 -5.25 10.39
CA LEU A 20 25.55 -6.34 9.41
C LEU A 20 25.14 -5.83 8.02
N LEU A 21 24.40 -4.72 7.98
CA LEU A 21 24.00 -4.05 6.74
C LEU A 21 25.13 -3.43 5.93
N SER A 22 26.23 -3.09 6.61
CA SER A 22 27.42 -2.56 5.94
C SER A 22 28.23 -3.64 5.22
N GLU A 23 27.91 -4.92 5.43
CA GLU A 23 28.55 -6.04 4.74
C GLU A 23 28.00 -6.18 3.31
N GLU A 24 28.85 -5.98 2.31
CA GLU A 24 28.45 -6.05 0.89
C GLU A 24 28.12 -7.49 0.46
N ASP A 25 28.84 -8.47 1.00
CA ASP A 25 28.62 -9.89 0.73
C ASP A 25 27.75 -10.54 1.81
N LYS A 26 26.46 -10.64 1.51
CA LYS A 26 25.48 -11.26 2.41
C LYS A 26 25.75 -12.74 2.73
N SER A 27 26.57 -13.44 1.94
CA SER A 27 26.94 -14.83 2.24
C SER A 27 27.83 -14.95 3.48
N LEU A 28 28.46 -13.84 3.89
CA LEU A 28 29.32 -13.77 5.07
C LEU A 28 28.52 -13.56 6.39
N ILE A 29 27.21 -13.31 6.31
CA ILE A 29 26.36 -13.12 7.50
C ILE A 29 25.93 -14.50 8.04
N THR A 30 26.88 -15.20 8.64
CA THR A 30 26.66 -16.50 9.31
C THR A 30 26.21 -16.30 10.77
N PRO A 31 25.62 -17.32 11.43
CA PRO A 31 25.33 -17.27 12.87
C PRO A 31 26.55 -16.86 13.72
N GLU A 32 27.74 -17.34 13.37
CA GLU A 32 28.99 -16.96 14.05
C GLU A 32 29.29 -15.47 13.87
N LYS A 33 29.14 -14.95 12.65
CA LYS A 33 29.34 -13.52 12.37
C LYS A 33 28.33 -12.63 13.11
N ILE A 34 27.08 -13.09 13.22
CA ILE A 34 26.04 -12.42 13.99
C ILE A 34 26.45 -12.34 15.46
N THR A 35 26.86 -13.46 16.07
CA THR A 35 27.35 -13.52 17.45
C THR A 35 28.55 -12.60 17.66
N GLU A 36 29.55 -12.65 16.77
CA GLU A 36 30.72 -11.76 16.82
C GLU A 36 30.34 -10.28 16.77
N THR A 37 29.35 -9.92 15.95
CA THR A 37 28.90 -8.53 15.80
C THR A 37 28.14 -8.07 17.03
N VAL A 38 27.30 -8.92 17.62
CA VAL A 38 26.62 -8.65 18.91
C VAL A 38 27.65 -8.47 20.01
N ASP A 39 28.61 -9.38 20.15
CA ASP A 39 29.65 -9.31 21.17
C ASP A 39 30.53 -8.08 21.03
N SER A 40 30.91 -7.77 19.79
CA SER A 40 31.68 -6.56 19.46
C SER A 40 30.91 -5.32 19.85
N LEU A 41 29.62 -5.20 19.48
CA LEU A 41 28.78 -4.08 19.87
C LEU A 41 28.70 -3.96 21.40
N LEU A 42 28.38 -5.06 22.10
CA LEU A 42 28.23 -5.07 23.55
C LEU A 42 29.56 -4.87 24.31
N SER A 43 30.70 -5.04 23.66
CA SER A 43 32.03 -4.71 24.22
C SER A 43 32.32 -3.21 24.15
N MET A 44 31.65 -2.46 23.26
CA MET A 44 31.83 -1.02 23.15
C MET A 44 31.27 -0.31 24.38
N LYS A 45 32.05 0.60 24.95
CA LYS A 45 31.70 1.34 26.18
C LYS A 45 30.32 2.01 26.14
N LEU A 46 29.88 2.47 24.96
CA LEU A 46 28.58 3.11 24.76
C LEU A 46 27.39 2.13 24.89
N TYR A 47 27.61 0.86 24.54
CA TYR A 47 26.59 -0.18 24.48
C TYR A 47 26.71 -1.23 25.60
N ALA A 48 27.80 -1.23 26.36
CA ALA A 48 28.02 -2.14 27.49
C ALA A 48 26.87 -2.13 28.50
N LYS A 49 26.22 -0.98 28.71
CA LYS A 49 25.03 -0.83 29.58
C LYS A 49 23.85 -1.71 29.16
N PHE A 50 23.76 -2.08 27.89
CA PHE A 50 22.66 -2.92 27.40
C PHE A 50 22.86 -4.40 27.72
N ARG A 51 24.05 -4.82 28.19
CA ARG A 51 24.27 -6.20 28.69
C ARG A 51 23.43 -6.50 29.92
N GLU A 52 23.13 -5.49 30.74
CA GLU A 52 22.30 -5.66 31.93
C GLU A 52 20.83 -5.87 31.51
N ASN A 53 20.24 -6.99 31.95
CA ASN A 53 18.88 -7.39 31.59
C ASN A 53 18.66 -7.56 30.07
N LEU A 54 19.62 -8.15 29.38
CA LEU A 54 19.47 -8.57 27.98
C LEU A 54 19.18 -10.07 27.92
N ASP A 55 18.11 -10.44 27.24
CA ASP A 55 17.94 -11.80 26.74
C ASP A 55 18.85 -12.00 25.51
N TYR A 56 20.08 -12.45 25.75
CA TYR A 56 21.10 -12.60 24.71
C TYR A 56 20.70 -13.65 23.66
N ASP A 57 20.17 -14.79 24.12
CA ASP A 57 19.74 -15.88 23.23
C ASP A 57 18.60 -15.42 22.33
N PHE A 58 17.62 -14.68 22.88
CA PHE A 58 16.56 -14.07 22.07
C PHE A 58 17.12 -13.11 21.00
N VAL A 59 18.11 -12.28 21.33
CA VAL A 59 18.73 -11.34 20.38
C VAL A 59 19.40 -12.10 19.24
N ILE A 60 20.18 -13.14 19.57
CA ILE A 60 20.87 -13.97 18.58
C ILE A 60 19.86 -14.69 17.69
N ASP A 61 18.88 -15.37 18.29
CA ASP A 61 17.84 -16.11 17.56
C ASP A 61 17.04 -15.19 16.63
N GLU A 62 16.67 -14.00 17.10
CA GLU A 62 15.96 -13.01 16.30
C GLU A 62 16.81 -12.50 15.13
N LEU A 63 18.11 -12.24 15.34
CA LEU A 63 19.03 -11.82 14.28
C LEU A 63 19.27 -12.94 13.25
N ILE A 64 19.45 -14.19 13.70
CA ILE A 64 19.59 -15.34 12.80
C ILE A 64 18.31 -15.51 11.97
N ARG A 65 17.14 -15.47 12.62
CA ARG A 65 15.84 -15.57 11.97
C ARG A 65 15.66 -14.49 10.91
N ARG A 66 16.03 -13.24 11.20
CA ARG A 66 15.95 -12.10 10.25
C ARG A 66 16.89 -12.26 9.05
N ASN A 67 18.09 -12.80 9.24
CA ASN A 67 19.09 -12.97 8.17
C ASN A 67 18.88 -14.25 7.33
N SER A 68 18.09 -15.21 7.82
CA SER A 68 17.77 -16.45 7.09
C SER A 68 16.62 -16.30 6.07
N ILE A 69 16.06 -15.09 5.92
CA ILE A 69 14.94 -14.80 5.01
C ILE A 69 15.48 -14.27 3.68
N TRP A 70 15.05 -14.87 2.57
CA TRP A 70 15.35 -14.42 1.21
C TRP A 70 14.05 -14.05 0.49
N ILE A 71 14.07 -12.99 -0.33
CA ILE A 71 12.96 -12.59 -1.20
C ILE A 71 13.49 -12.61 -2.64
N GLY A 72 12.73 -13.20 -3.57
CA GLY A 72 13.01 -13.14 -5.01
C GLY A 72 12.93 -11.72 -5.58
N GLN A 73 13.11 -11.57 -6.89
CA GLN A 73 12.81 -10.29 -7.56
C GLN A 73 11.33 -10.23 -7.94
N ASP A 74 10.74 -9.04 -7.85
CA ASP A 74 9.41 -8.77 -8.38
C ASP A 74 9.42 -9.00 -9.89
N SER A 75 8.33 -9.53 -10.43
CA SER A 75 8.17 -9.70 -11.88
C SER A 75 7.16 -8.70 -12.39
N ILE A 76 7.46 -8.01 -13.49
CA ILE A 76 6.65 -6.91 -13.95
C ILE A 76 6.36 -6.95 -15.45
N LEU A 77 5.12 -6.64 -15.81
CA LEU A 77 4.70 -6.29 -17.16
C LEU A 77 4.48 -4.78 -17.21
N ILE A 78 5.07 -4.09 -18.19
CA ILE A 78 5.07 -2.62 -18.26
C ILE A 78 4.66 -2.16 -19.67
N ASN A 79 3.83 -1.13 -19.72
CA ASN A 79 3.55 -0.34 -20.91
C ASN A 79 4.01 1.11 -20.69
N ASN A 80 5.05 1.52 -21.42
CA ASN A 80 5.65 2.86 -21.28
C ASN A 80 5.01 3.94 -22.16
N VAL A 81 3.91 3.64 -22.87
CA VAL A 81 3.20 4.66 -23.65
C VAL A 81 2.72 5.79 -22.73
N GLY A 82 3.11 7.03 -23.06
CA GLY A 82 2.77 8.23 -22.28
C GLY A 82 3.54 8.39 -20.96
N HIS A 83 4.42 7.44 -20.61
CA HIS A 83 5.19 7.47 -19.37
C HIS A 83 6.48 8.29 -19.53
N VAL A 84 6.80 9.09 -18.52
CA VAL A 84 8.08 9.80 -18.43
C VAL A 84 8.76 9.41 -17.13
N ALA A 85 9.89 8.71 -17.23
CA ALA A 85 10.68 8.32 -16.06
C ALA A 85 11.10 9.57 -15.27
N TRP A 86 10.77 9.58 -13.97
CA TRP A 86 10.88 10.80 -13.14
C TRP A 86 11.46 10.56 -11.75
N LEU A 87 11.38 9.34 -11.22
CA LEU A 87 11.77 9.03 -9.85
C LEU A 87 13.30 8.82 -9.74
N THR A 88 14.02 9.91 -9.49
CA THR A 88 15.47 9.91 -9.29
C THR A 88 15.84 9.95 -7.79
N THR A 89 17.10 9.68 -7.45
CA THR A 89 17.59 9.80 -6.06
C THR A 89 17.41 11.23 -5.51
N GLU A 90 17.59 12.27 -6.34
CA GLU A 90 17.39 13.66 -5.92
C GLU A 90 15.96 13.93 -5.50
N ARG A 91 14.98 13.31 -6.18
CA ARG A 91 13.55 13.43 -5.82
C ARG A 91 13.23 12.85 -4.44
N LYS A 92 14.09 11.96 -3.90
CA LYS A 92 13.89 11.24 -2.64
C LYS A 92 14.55 11.89 -1.43
N LYS A 93 15.40 12.90 -1.65
CA LYS A 93 16.34 13.43 -0.65
C LYS A 93 15.67 13.98 0.62
N ASP A 94 14.50 14.59 0.48
CA ASP A 94 13.78 15.26 1.58
C ASP A 94 12.50 14.51 2.00
N TRP A 95 12.43 13.21 1.69
CA TRP A 95 11.26 12.40 2.06
C TRP A 95 11.18 12.22 3.57
N ARG A 96 10.01 12.51 4.13
CA ARG A 96 9.78 12.45 5.57
C ARG A 96 8.70 11.44 5.93
N TYR A 97 7.66 11.28 5.12
CA TYR A 97 6.63 10.27 5.36
C TYR A 97 7.19 8.86 5.22
N TRP A 98 7.97 8.61 4.16
CA TRP A 98 8.60 7.32 3.93
C TRP A 98 9.63 6.97 5.00
N GLU A 99 10.57 7.87 5.32
CA GLU A 99 11.62 7.61 6.32
C GLU A 99 11.03 7.27 7.68
N ARG A 100 10.02 8.02 8.09
CA ARG A 100 9.24 7.76 9.31
C ARG A 100 8.56 6.38 9.28
N TYR A 101 7.96 6.00 8.15
CA TYR A 101 7.30 4.70 8.00
C TYR A 101 8.31 3.55 7.97
N LYS A 102 9.44 3.73 7.29
CA LYS A 102 10.56 2.79 7.22
C LYS A 102 11.10 2.51 8.62
N GLU A 103 11.40 3.55 9.41
CA GLU A 103 11.85 3.41 10.80
C GLU A 103 10.80 2.69 11.68
N TRP A 104 9.52 2.95 11.48
CA TRP A 104 8.46 2.23 12.20
C TRP A 104 8.42 0.75 11.83
N GLN A 105 8.64 0.42 10.56
CA GLN A 105 8.62 -0.95 10.04
C GLN A 105 9.87 -1.74 10.43
N GLU A 106 11.03 -1.12 10.65
CA GLU A 106 12.24 -1.77 11.19
C GLU A 106 11.99 -2.51 12.52
N LYS A 107 10.99 -2.04 13.30
CA LYS A 107 10.60 -2.68 14.56
C LYS A 107 9.95 -4.05 14.35
N LYS A 108 9.41 -4.32 13.15
CA LYS A 108 8.58 -5.50 12.82
C LYS A 108 9.18 -6.37 11.72
N LEU A 109 9.83 -5.77 10.73
CA LEU A 109 10.36 -6.43 9.55
C LEU A 109 11.87 -6.66 9.67
N ASP A 110 12.35 -7.76 9.10
CA ASP A 110 13.77 -7.95 8.82
C ASP A 110 14.23 -7.01 7.70
N TRP A 111 15.55 -6.83 7.58
CA TRP A 111 16.12 -5.94 6.57
C TRP A 111 15.77 -6.35 5.14
N VAL A 112 15.80 -7.65 4.83
CA VAL A 112 15.57 -8.12 3.46
C VAL A 112 14.15 -7.76 3.05
N SER A 113 13.17 -8.00 3.93
CA SER A 113 11.78 -7.58 3.76
C SER A 113 11.61 -6.06 3.67
N LEU A 114 12.32 -5.29 4.52
CA LEU A 114 12.23 -3.83 4.49
C LEU A 114 12.83 -3.24 3.20
N ASN A 115 13.95 -3.75 2.74
CA ASN A 115 14.58 -3.32 1.48
C ASN A 115 13.76 -3.75 0.26
N ALA A 116 13.13 -4.94 0.29
CA ALA A 116 12.19 -5.35 -0.74
C ALA A 116 10.96 -4.42 -0.77
N LEU A 117 10.43 -4.04 0.40
CA LEU A 117 9.36 -3.06 0.53
C LEU A 117 9.80 -1.69 -0.04
N ASP A 118 11.01 -1.24 0.27
CA ASP A 118 11.58 0.02 -0.24
C ASP A 118 11.65 -0.01 -1.78
N LYS A 119 12.31 -1.03 -2.34
CA LYS A 119 12.49 -1.18 -3.79
C LYS A 119 11.18 -1.34 -4.54
N SER A 120 10.28 -2.21 -4.08
CA SER A 120 8.99 -2.45 -4.74
C SER A 120 8.12 -1.20 -4.74
N THR A 121 8.08 -0.44 -3.64
CA THR A 121 7.31 0.82 -3.58
C THR A 121 7.95 1.94 -4.39
N ASP A 122 9.28 1.96 -4.53
CA ASP A 122 9.97 2.84 -5.47
C ASP A 122 9.64 2.50 -6.93
N GLU A 123 9.65 1.21 -7.28
CA GLU A 123 9.30 0.75 -8.63
C GLU A 123 7.85 1.11 -8.97
N ILE A 124 6.91 0.81 -8.08
CA ILE A 124 5.50 1.16 -8.28
C ILE A 124 5.33 2.68 -8.43
N LEU A 125 5.92 3.49 -7.54
CA LEU A 125 5.83 4.95 -7.64
C LEU A 125 6.48 5.47 -8.93
N GLY A 126 7.63 4.91 -9.32
CA GLY A 126 8.35 5.28 -10.53
C GLY A 126 7.57 4.99 -11.81
N LEU A 127 6.65 4.03 -11.80
CA LEU A 127 5.74 3.70 -12.91
C LEU A 127 4.47 4.56 -12.93
N LEU A 128 4.17 5.25 -11.83
CA LEU A 128 3.23 6.36 -11.83
C LEU A 128 3.86 7.59 -12.48
N GLU A 129 3.13 8.68 -12.59
CA GLU A 129 3.62 9.92 -13.21
C GLU A 129 4.04 10.96 -12.16
N ASP A 130 4.96 11.85 -12.54
CA ASP A 130 5.40 12.92 -11.64
C ASP A 130 4.22 13.82 -11.24
N PRO A 131 3.86 13.92 -9.95
CA PRO A 131 2.75 14.78 -9.50
C PRO A 131 3.01 16.28 -9.73
N THR A 132 4.27 16.68 -9.98
CA THR A 132 4.64 18.07 -10.29
C THR A 132 4.45 18.42 -11.77
N ARG A 133 4.32 17.41 -12.64
CA ARG A 133 4.04 17.58 -14.06
C ARG A 133 2.69 18.30 -14.26
N LYS A 134 2.65 19.22 -15.23
CA LYS A 134 1.52 20.15 -15.42
C LYS A 134 0.46 19.67 -16.41
N ASP A 135 0.85 18.87 -17.40
CA ASP A 135 -0.08 18.23 -18.33
C ASP A 135 -0.94 17.16 -17.63
N ALA A 136 -2.04 16.81 -18.29
CA ALA A 136 -2.96 15.78 -17.83
C ALA A 136 -2.38 14.38 -18.05
N TRP A 137 -2.67 13.46 -17.13
CA TRP A 137 -2.27 12.07 -17.21
C TRP A 137 -3.21 11.16 -16.42
N ASP A 138 -3.39 9.95 -16.94
CA ASP A 138 -4.13 8.84 -16.34
C ASP A 138 -3.22 7.62 -16.38
N ARG A 139 -2.91 7.05 -15.21
CA ARG A 139 -1.97 5.93 -15.09
C ARG A 139 -2.57 4.85 -14.20
N ARG A 140 -2.81 3.66 -14.74
CA ARG A 140 -3.52 2.58 -14.05
C ARG A 140 -2.69 1.31 -14.00
N GLY A 141 -2.39 0.82 -12.80
CA GLY A 141 -1.59 -0.38 -12.60
C GLY A 141 -2.24 -1.36 -11.62
N LEU A 142 -1.71 -2.59 -11.62
CA LEU A 142 -2.12 -3.67 -10.73
C LEU A 142 -0.90 -4.22 -9.99
N VAL A 143 -1.01 -4.34 -8.68
CA VAL A 143 -0.04 -5.00 -7.82
C VAL A 143 -0.66 -6.30 -7.32
N VAL A 144 -0.07 -7.40 -7.74
CA VAL A 144 -0.45 -8.75 -7.36
C VAL A 144 0.46 -9.20 -6.24
N GLY A 145 -0.11 -9.73 -5.17
CA GLY A 145 0.69 -10.30 -4.09
C GLY A 145 -0.09 -11.39 -3.38
N HIS A 146 0.59 -12.42 -2.91
CA HIS A 146 -0.02 -13.56 -2.23
C HIS A 146 -0.85 -13.15 -0.99
N VAL A 147 -1.76 -14.00 -0.51
CA VAL A 147 -2.50 -13.75 0.73
C VAL A 147 -1.50 -13.64 1.88
N GLN A 148 -1.54 -12.56 2.67
CA GLN A 148 -0.54 -12.22 3.71
C GLN A 148 0.88 -11.85 3.23
N SER A 149 1.08 -11.57 1.94
CA SER A 149 2.38 -11.09 1.40
C SER A 149 2.78 -9.67 1.82
N GLY A 150 2.04 -9.03 2.72
CA GLY A 150 2.34 -7.65 3.14
C GLY A 150 1.80 -6.56 2.20
N LYS A 151 0.81 -6.85 1.34
CA LYS A 151 0.15 -5.85 0.45
C LYS A 151 -0.21 -4.55 1.15
N THR A 152 -0.79 -4.63 2.36
CA THR A 152 -1.12 -3.43 3.14
C THR A 152 0.11 -2.62 3.55
N GLY A 153 1.21 -3.29 3.90
CA GLY A 153 2.47 -2.60 4.14
C GLY A 153 3.01 -1.94 2.87
N ASN A 154 2.93 -2.64 1.74
CA ASN A 154 3.33 -2.12 0.43
C ASN A 154 2.54 -0.87 0.03
N PHE A 155 1.20 -0.90 0.01
CA PHE A 155 0.45 0.29 -0.35
C PHE A 155 0.58 1.41 0.69
N THR A 156 0.82 1.11 1.97
CA THR A 156 1.09 2.14 2.97
C THR A 156 2.43 2.84 2.69
N GLY A 157 3.46 2.07 2.32
CA GLY A 157 4.74 2.60 1.86
C GLY A 157 4.60 3.44 0.60
N LEU A 158 3.86 2.95 -0.39
CA LEU A 158 3.54 3.71 -1.61
C LEU A 158 2.82 5.04 -1.29
N ILE A 159 1.84 5.03 -0.38
CA ILE A 159 1.13 6.24 0.07
C ILE A 159 2.10 7.24 0.71
N CYS A 160 3.03 6.77 1.55
CA CYS A 160 4.04 7.64 2.16
C CYS A 160 4.93 8.29 1.10
N LYS A 161 5.48 7.50 0.17
CA LYS A 161 6.34 7.99 -0.92
C LYS A 161 5.59 8.90 -1.88
N ALA A 162 4.34 8.59 -2.21
CA ALA A 162 3.49 9.42 -3.05
C ALA A 162 3.20 10.78 -2.40
N ALA A 163 2.91 10.78 -1.09
CA ALA A 163 2.73 12.01 -0.32
C ALA A 163 4.00 12.87 -0.32
N ASP A 164 5.17 12.27 -0.09
CA ASP A 164 6.46 12.96 -0.18
C ASP A 164 6.75 13.50 -1.60
N ALA A 165 6.37 12.75 -2.64
CA ALA A 165 6.56 13.17 -4.03
C ALA A 165 5.61 14.32 -4.47
N GLY A 166 4.49 14.52 -3.77
CA GLY A 166 3.56 15.62 -4.01
C GLY A 166 2.15 15.23 -4.43
N TYR A 167 1.76 13.95 -4.33
CA TYR A 167 0.35 13.56 -4.43
C TYR A 167 -0.45 14.18 -3.27
N LYS A 168 -1.60 14.79 -3.58
CA LYS A 168 -2.35 15.61 -2.61
C LYS A 168 -3.64 14.95 -2.15
N ILE A 169 -4.32 14.23 -3.03
CA ILE A 169 -5.53 13.48 -2.71
C ILE A 169 -5.21 11.99 -2.78
N ILE A 170 -5.37 11.28 -1.66
CA ILE A 170 -5.10 9.86 -1.55
C ILE A 170 -6.38 9.17 -1.09
N ILE A 171 -6.96 8.37 -1.97
CA ILE A 171 -8.19 7.62 -1.70
C ILE A 171 -7.85 6.14 -1.63
N VAL A 172 -8.17 5.49 -0.51
CA VAL A 172 -8.05 4.05 -0.32
C VAL A 172 -9.46 3.45 -0.33
N LEU A 173 -9.75 2.68 -1.37
CA LEU A 173 -10.96 1.87 -1.49
C LEU A 173 -10.72 0.57 -0.73
N ALA A 174 -11.27 0.47 0.47
CA ALA A 174 -11.26 -0.76 1.25
C ALA A 174 -12.39 -1.70 0.80
N GLY A 175 -12.49 -2.88 1.44
CA GLY A 175 -13.57 -3.84 1.18
C GLY A 175 -15.00 -3.28 1.36
N MET A 176 -16.00 -4.10 1.02
CA MET A 176 -17.42 -3.68 1.04
C MET A 176 -17.98 -3.42 2.44
N HIS A 177 -17.36 -3.98 3.47
CA HIS A 177 -17.87 -3.98 4.84
C HIS A 177 -17.17 -2.94 5.72
N ASN A 178 -17.91 -2.41 6.70
CA ASN A 178 -17.39 -1.38 7.59
C ASN A 178 -16.18 -1.86 8.40
N ASN A 179 -16.18 -3.12 8.84
CA ASN A 179 -15.08 -3.72 9.61
C ASN A 179 -13.78 -3.77 8.80
N LEU A 180 -13.81 -4.21 7.54
CA LEU A 180 -12.65 -4.24 6.65
C LEU A 180 -12.09 -2.82 6.41
N ARG A 181 -12.99 -1.85 6.22
CA ARG A 181 -12.62 -0.43 6.12
C ARG A 181 -12.02 0.10 7.43
N SER A 182 -12.59 -0.23 8.59
CA SER A 182 -12.06 0.14 9.90
C SER A 182 -10.66 -0.44 10.12
N GLN A 183 -10.43 -1.70 9.78
CA GLN A 183 -9.11 -2.34 9.87
C GLN A 183 -8.08 -1.64 8.97
N THR A 184 -8.47 -1.31 7.74
CA THR A 184 -7.61 -0.57 6.80
C THR A 184 -7.26 0.82 7.33
N GLN A 185 -8.26 1.53 7.88
CA GLN A 185 -8.05 2.82 8.53
C GLN A 185 -7.09 2.70 9.71
N MET A 186 -7.25 1.71 10.61
CA MET A 186 -6.34 1.52 11.74
C MET A 186 -4.89 1.32 11.31
N ARG A 187 -4.66 0.58 10.21
CA ARG A 187 -3.31 0.38 9.66
C ARG A 187 -2.72 1.67 9.09
N LEU A 188 -3.53 2.50 8.43
CA LEU A 188 -3.10 3.80 7.90
C LEU A 188 -2.97 4.87 8.99
N ASP A 189 -3.75 4.79 10.06
CA ASP A 189 -3.61 5.61 11.26
C ASP A 189 -2.23 5.38 11.89
N GLU A 190 -1.81 4.11 12.00
CA GLU A 190 -0.49 3.74 12.51
C GLU A 190 0.66 4.00 11.53
N GLY A 191 0.47 3.71 10.24
CA GLY A 191 1.55 3.70 9.26
C GLY A 191 1.73 5.01 8.48
N PHE A 192 0.70 5.85 8.39
CA PHE A 192 0.75 7.08 7.59
C PHE A 192 0.28 8.33 8.34
N LEU A 193 -0.77 8.27 9.17
CA LEU A 193 -1.22 9.48 9.89
C LEU A 193 -0.37 9.74 11.14
N GLY A 194 -0.13 8.70 11.94
CA GLY A 194 0.59 8.75 13.22
C GLY A 194 -0.30 9.02 14.43
N TYR A 195 -1.61 8.83 14.32
CA TYR A 195 -2.53 9.05 15.43
C TYR A 195 -3.83 8.26 15.28
N GLU A 196 -4.43 7.94 16.42
CA GLU A 196 -5.72 7.28 16.55
C GLU A 196 -6.84 8.24 16.13
N THR A 197 -7.33 8.10 14.89
CA THR A 197 -8.42 8.95 14.39
C THR A 197 -9.70 8.70 15.18
N HIS A 198 -10.35 9.76 15.66
CA HIS A 198 -11.57 9.65 16.45
C HIS A 198 -12.51 10.82 16.16
N PRO A 199 -13.85 10.64 16.19
CA PRO A 199 -14.80 11.75 15.96
C PRO A 199 -14.73 12.85 17.04
N ASP A 200 -14.29 12.48 18.24
CA ASP A 200 -13.98 13.40 19.34
C ASP A 200 -12.48 13.74 19.31
N PRO A 201 -12.11 15.00 19.01
CA PRO A 201 -10.71 15.44 18.92
C PRO A 201 -9.91 15.25 20.22
N GLU A 202 -10.56 15.28 21.38
CA GLU A 202 -9.89 15.11 22.68
C GLU A 202 -9.38 13.68 22.90
N LYS A 203 -9.90 12.72 22.13
CA LYS A 203 -9.52 11.30 22.22
C LYS A 203 -8.42 10.90 21.24
N ILE A 204 -7.95 11.81 20.40
CA ILE A 204 -6.88 11.54 19.44
C ILE A 204 -5.56 11.35 20.19
N LYS A 205 -4.92 10.20 20.01
CA LYS A 205 -3.63 9.84 20.63
C LYS A 205 -2.59 9.55 19.56
N LEU A 206 -1.33 9.90 19.83
CA LEU A 206 -0.22 9.51 18.98
C LEU A 206 -0.04 7.99 19.03
N ILE A 207 0.10 7.37 17.86
CA ILE A 207 0.38 5.94 17.69
C ILE A 207 1.27 5.72 16.48
N GLY A 208 1.90 4.55 16.41
CA GLY A 208 2.63 4.11 15.22
C GLY A 208 3.73 5.09 14.83
N VAL A 209 3.69 5.56 13.59
CA VAL A 209 4.65 6.52 13.05
C VAL A 209 4.66 7.88 13.77
N GLY A 210 3.57 8.26 14.45
CA GLY A 210 3.51 9.51 15.20
C GLY A 210 4.32 9.51 16.50
N GLU A 211 4.72 8.33 16.98
CA GLU A 211 5.66 8.20 18.09
C GLU A 211 7.11 8.53 17.69
N ILE A 212 7.40 8.51 16.37
CA ILE A 212 8.72 8.82 15.79
C ILE A 212 8.77 10.31 15.44
N ASP A 213 7.82 10.78 14.62
CA ASP A 213 7.70 12.19 14.25
C ASP A 213 6.23 12.61 14.23
N SER A 214 5.84 13.40 15.23
CA SER A 214 4.49 13.93 15.41
C SER A 214 4.23 15.25 14.67
N GLY A 215 5.25 15.83 14.04
CA GLY A 215 5.18 17.06 13.26
C GLY A 215 4.51 16.88 11.89
N LEU A 216 4.57 15.65 11.34
CA LEU A 216 3.88 15.29 10.10
C LEU A 216 2.44 14.86 10.40
N ARG A 217 1.48 15.72 10.01
CA ARG A 217 0.04 15.48 10.20
C ARG A 217 -0.72 15.66 8.89
N PRO A 218 -0.82 14.59 8.07
CA PRO A 218 -1.74 14.56 6.93
C PRO A 218 -3.17 14.90 7.38
N ASN A 219 -3.96 15.43 6.47
CA ASN A 219 -5.39 15.63 6.69
C ASN A 219 -6.14 14.32 6.47
N TYR A 220 -7.25 14.15 7.18
CA TYR A 220 -8.12 12.98 7.07
C TYR A 220 -9.58 13.39 7.18
N VAL A 221 -10.46 12.64 6.54
CA VAL A 221 -11.93 12.85 6.60
C VAL A 221 -12.70 11.58 6.92
N THR A 222 -11.99 10.54 7.36
CA THR A 222 -12.53 9.25 7.81
C THR A 222 -11.83 8.86 9.11
N ASN A 223 -12.50 8.11 9.98
CA ASN A 223 -11.92 7.68 11.24
C ASN A 223 -12.05 6.17 11.47
N ARG A 224 -11.30 5.65 12.45
CA ARG A 224 -11.14 4.20 12.70
C ARG A 224 -12.39 3.49 13.22
N THR A 225 -13.43 4.23 13.63
CA THR A 225 -14.68 3.62 14.13
C THR A 225 -15.51 3.03 12.99
N ASP A 226 -16.34 2.02 13.24
CA ASP A 226 -17.20 1.41 12.20
C ASP A 226 -18.20 2.37 11.53
N LYS A 227 -18.47 3.51 12.16
CA LYS A 227 -19.31 4.60 11.61
C LYS A 227 -18.48 5.77 11.09
N GLY A 228 -17.15 5.65 11.09
CA GLY A 228 -16.19 6.67 10.69
C GLY A 228 -15.95 6.79 9.19
N ASP A 229 -16.81 6.17 8.37
CA ASP A 229 -16.75 6.27 6.92
C ASP A 229 -17.15 7.68 6.43
N PHE A 230 -16.87 7.98 5.17
CA PHE A 230 -17.05 9.30 4.61
C PHE A 230 -18.49 9.78 4.72
N ASN A 231 -18.66 10.95 5.36
CA ASN A 231 -19.94 11.66 5.47
C ASN A 231 -19.71 13.16 5.25
N LYS A 232 -20.74 13.85 4.73
CA LYS A 232 -20.63 15.25 4.34
C LYS A 232 -20.36 16.18 5.53
N ASN A 233 -21.00 15.91 6.67
CA ASN A 233 -20.90 16.76 7.87
C ASN A 233 -19.47 16.82 8.44
N LEU A 234 -18.70 15.75 8.30
CA LEU A 234 -17.31 15.69 8.75
C LEU A 234 -16.36 16.50 7.85
N ALA A 235 -16.70 16.64 6.57
CA ALA A 235 -15.85 17.31 5.59
C ALA A 235 -16.08 18.84 5.54
N ASP A 236 -17.31 19.30 5.82
CA ASP A 236 -17.65 20.73 5.84
C ASP A 236 -17.09 21.46 7.09
N GLY A 237 -16.74 20.73 8.16
CA GLY A 237 -16.15 21.27 9.39
C GLY A 237 -14.63 21.37 9.41
N ALA A 238 -13.94 20.74 8.46
CA ALA A 238 -12.49 20.83 8.29
C ALA A 238 -12.21 21.99 7.33
N GLY A 239 -11.63 23.11 7.80
CA GLY A 239 -11.22 24.20 6.91
C GLY A 239 -10.31 23.67 5.79
N ILE A 240 -10.86 23.51 4.58
CA ILE A 240 -10.26 22.73 3.49
C ILE A 240 -9.11 23.51 2.87
N ARG A 241 -7.86 23.07 3.10
CA ARG A 241 -6.65 23.53 2.39
C ARG A 241 -5.82 22.35 1.88
N PRO A 242 -6.21 21.73 0.75
CA PRO A 242 -5.52 20.57 0.19
C PRO A 242 -4.12 20.86 -0.33
N GLU A 243 -3.82 22.13 -0.60
CA GLU A 243 -2.50 22.58 -1.03
C GLU A 243 -1.41 22.38 0.04
N GLU A 244 -1.75 22.54 1.33
CA GLU A 244 -0.76 22.55 2.42
C GLU A 244 -0.27 21.13 2.77
N ARG A 245 -1.15 20.13 2.76
CA ARG A 245 -0.85 18.76 3.25
C ARG A 245 -1.64 17.69 2.48
N PRO A 246 -1.12 16.46 2.35
CA PRO A 246 -1.86 15.36 1.72
C PRO A 246 -3.13 15.02 2.51
N TRP A 247 -4.19 14.64 1.79
CA TRP A 247 -5.47 14.20 2.35
C TRP A 247 -5.67 12.71 2.15
N LEU A 248 -5.98 12.01 3.23
CA LEU A 248 -6.33 10.59 3.22
C LEU A 248 -7.85 10.39 3.35
N PHE A 249 -8.39 9.58 2.45
CA PHE A 249 -9.77 9.10 2.47
C PHE A 249 -9.75 7.58 2.50
N VAL A 250 -10.23 6.95 3.57
CA VAL A 250 -10.38 5.48 3.63
C VAL A 250 -11.85 5.12 3.60
N VAL A 251 -12.33 4.74 2.42
CA VAL A 251 -13.75 4.54 2.14
C VAL A 251 -14.04 3.11 1.75
N LYS A 252 -15.22 2.62 2.11
CA LYS A 252 -15.65 1.29 1.66
C LYS A 252 -16.15 1.33 0.22
N LYS A 253 -16.08 0.19 -0.47
CA LYS A 253 -16.71 -0.03 -1.79
C LYS A 253 -18.24 -0.08 -1.68
N ASN A 254 -18.86 1.10 -1.59
CA ASN A 254 -20.29 1.25 -1.45
C ASN A 254 -20.82 2.43 -2.27
N LYS A 255 -21.87 2.19 -3.06
CA LYS A 255 -22.52 3.18 -3.92
C LYS A 255 -22.81 4.51 -3.22
N THR A 256 -23.42 4.48 -2.02
CA THR A 256 -23.83 5.70 -1.32
C THR A 256 -22.63 6.50 -0.84
N VAL A 257 -21.60 5.83 -0.33
CA VAL A 257 -20.36 6.47 0.15
C VAL A 257 -19.59 7.08 -1.01
N LEU A 258 -19.37 6.31 -2.08
CA LEU A 258 -18.67 6.79 -3.28
C LEU A 258 -19.41 7.93 -3.96
N LYS A 259 -20.76 7.89 -4.02
CA LYS A 259 -21.58 9.00 -4.51
C LYS A 259 -21.37 10.29 -3.69
N ARG A 260 -21.30 10.16 -2.36
CA ARG A 260 -21.06 11.31 -1.47
C ARG A 260 -19.65 11.86 -1.67
N LEU A 261 -18.64 10.99 -1.76
CA LEU A 261 -17.25 11.37 -2.00
C LEU A 261 -17.11 12.09 -3.35
N HIS A 262 -17.62 11.50 -4.42
CA HIS A 262 -17.67 12.12 -5.75
C HIS A 262 -18.31 13.51 -5.69
N LYS A 263 -19.49 13.63 -5.09
CA LYS A 263 -20.18 14.92 -4.97
C LYS A 263 -19.34 15.94 -4.20
N TRP A 264 -18.72 15.53 -3.09
CA TRP A 264 -17.90 16.43 -2.29
C TRP A 264 -16.67 16.94 -3.06
N ILE A 265 -15.96 16.05 -3.78
CA ILE A 265 -14.83 16.42 -4.64
C ILE A 265 -15.28 17.39 -5.73
N HIS A 266 -16.36 17.06 -6.43
CA HIS A 266 -16.93 17.91 -7.48
C HIS A 266 -17.31 19.29 -6.95
N ASP A 267 -17.92 19.36 -5.77
CA ASP A 267 -18.44 20.62 -5.24
C ASP A 267 -17.34 21.52 -4.64
N HIS A 268 -16.35 20.93 -3.94
CA HIS A 268 -15.38 21.67 -3.10
C HIS A 268 -13.93 21.61 -3.58
N VAL A 269 -13.54 20.59 -4.35
CA VAL A 269 -12.14 20.40 -4.78
C VAL A 269 -11.94 20.83 -6.23
N ALA A 270 -12.95 20.60 -7.09
CA ALA A 270 -12.88 20.97 -8.51
C ALA A 270 -12.74 22.48 -8.70
N ASN A 271 -11.68 22.87 -9.41
CA ASN A 271 -11.20 24.25 -9.49
C ASN A 271 -11.39 24.91 -10.87
N ILE A 272 -11.74 24.14 -11.91
CA ILE A 272 -12.08 24.69 -13.23
C ILE A 272 -13.31 23.99 -13.83
N ILE A 273 -13.87 24.57 -14.88
CA ILE A 273 -14.83 23.92 -15.78
C ILE A 273 -14.08 23.56 -17.06
N ASP A 274 -14.08 22.28 -17.43
CA ASP A 274 -13.48 21.80 -18.66
C ASP A 274 -14.24 22.37 -19.88
N PRO A 275 -13.57 23.02 -20.85
CA PRO A 275 -14.23 23.69 -21.96
C PRO A 275 -14.87 22.72 -22.98
N ASN A 276 -14.40 21.47 -23.05
CA ASN A 276 -14.90 20.48 -23.99
C ASN A 276 -16.11 19.74 -23.39
N THR A 277 -15.99 19.30 -22.13
CA THR A 277 -17.01 18.48 -21.47
C THR A 277 -18.00 19.29 -20.64
N HIS A 278 -17.71 20.57 -20.36
CA HIS A 278 -18.46 21.44 -19.45
C HIS A 278 -18.59 20.89 -18.02
N GLN A 279 -17.74 19.94 -17.63
CA GLN A 279 -17.71 19.35 -16.30
C GLN A 279 -16.73 20.10 -15.39
N ARG A 280 -17.04 20.19 -14.09
CA ARG A 280 -16.08 20.69 -13.12
C ARG A 280 -15.01 19.62 -12.86
N ILE A 281 -13.74 19.99 -13.02
CA ILE A 281 -12.61 19.08 -12.82
C ILE A 281 -11.53 19.69 -11.92
N VAL A 282 -10.69 18.81 -11.37
CA VAL A 282 -9.53 19.10 -10.54
C VAL A 282 -8.27 19.06 -11.40
N THR A 283 -7.61 20.21 -11.54
CA THR A 283 -6.38 20.35 -12.33
C THR A 283 -5.15 20.66 -11.52
N ASN A 284 -5.28 21.15 -10.28
CA ASN A 284 -4.17 21.59 -9.44
C ASN A 284 -3.68 20.54 -8.43
N LEU A 285 -4.46 19.50 -8.14
CA LEU A 285 -4.16 18.49 -7.11
C LEU A 285 -4.07 17.08 -7.72
N PRO A 286 -2.89 16.44 -7.72
CA PRO A 286 -2.73 15.06 -8.20
C PRO A 286 -3.42 14.05 -7.27
N LEU A 287 -4.12 13.09 -7.88
CA LEU A 287 -4.86 12.01 -7.22
C LEU A 287 -4.08 10.69 -7.27
N LEU A 288 -4.06 9.99 -6.14
CA LEU A 288 -3.73 8.56 -6.05
C LEU A 288 -4.94 7.80 -5.49
N VAL A 289 -5.43 6.81 -6.23
CA VAL A 289 -6.41 5.85 -5.76
C VAL A 289 -5.72 4.51 -5.54
N ILE A 290 -5.81 3.98 -4.33
CA ILE A 290 -5.44 2.61 -3.98
C ILE A 290 -6.73 1.79 -3.89
N ASP A 291 -6.82 0.72 -4.65
CA ASP A 291 -7.95 -0.20 -4.58
C ASP A 291 -7.54 -1.52 -3.93
N ASP A 292 -7.90 -1.72 -2.67
CA ASP A 292 -7.60 -2.96 -1.93
C ASP A 292 -8.65 -4.04 -2.25
N GLU A 293 -8.19 -5.27 -2.49
CA GLU A 293 -9.01 -6.35 -3.05
C GLU A 293 -9.67 -5.92 -4.37
N ALA A 294 -8.85 -5.41 -5.32
CA ALA A 294 -9.31 -4.80 -6.57
C ALA A 294 -10.11 -5.74 -7.48
N ASP A 295 -10.01 -7.05 -7.27
CA ASP A 295 -10.79 -8.08 -7.95
C ASP A 295 -12.23 -8.20 -7.41
N HIS A 296 -12.52 -7.58 -6.26
CA HIS A 296 -13.82 -7.62 -5.62
C HIS A 296 -14.51 -6.25 -5.63
N ALA A 297 -15.76 -6.25 -6.13
CA ALA A 297 -16.71 -5.13 -6.21
C ALA A 297 -16.33 -3.93 -7.11
N SER A 298 -15.05 -3.68 -7.39
CA SER A 298 -14.60 -2.60 -8.28
C SER A 298 -14.69 -2.94 -9.76
N VAL A 299 -14.46 -4.21 -10.10
CA VAL A 299 -14.60 -4.72 -11.48
C VAL A 299 -16.05 -4.60 -11.93
N ASP A 300 -16.25 -4.10 -13.15
CA ASP A 300 -17.58 -4.08 -13.74
C ASP A 300 -17.99 -5.49 -14.18
N THR A 301 -19.12 -5.96 -13.68
CA THR A 301 -19.67 -7.29 -14.01
C THR A 301 -20.84 -7.20 -15.01
N GLY A 302 -21.11 -6.01 -15.55
CA GLY A 302 -21.99 -5.90 -16.70
C GLY A 302 -21.27 -6.28 -18.01
N GLU A 303 -22.05 -6.60 -19.03
CA GLU A 303 -21.54 -6.92 -20.36
C GLU A 303 -21.63 -5.67 -21.23
N GLN A 304 -20.50 -4.99 -21.43
CA GLN A 304 -20.39 -3.95 -22.45
C GLN A 304 -20.19 -4.62 -23.80
N ILE A 305 -21.04 -4.29 -24.77
CA ILE A 305 -20.93 -4.80 -26.13
C ILE A 305 -19.96 -3.91 -26.90
N PHE A 306 -19.13 -4.53 -27.73
CA PHE A 306 -18.19 -3.88 -28.61
C PHE A 306 -18.56 -4.18 -30.06
N SER A 307 -18.44 -3.18 -30.94
CA SER A 307 -18.55 -3.35 -32.38
C SER A 307 -17.39 -4.18 -32.95
N GLU A 308 -17.48 -4.59 -34.22
CA GLU A 308 -16.40 -5.32 -34.92
C GLU A 308 -15.06 -4.55 -34.92
N ASP A 309 -15.11 -3.22 -34.85
CA ASP A 309 -13.93 -2.34 -34.80
C ASP A 309 -13.40 -2.12 -33.36
N GLY A 310 -13.94 -2.83 -32.35
CA GLY A 310 -13.55 -2.70 -30.95
C GLY A 310 -14.14 -1.49 -30.23
N ILE A 311 -15.02 -0.72 -30.88
CA ILE A 311 -15.62 0.48 -30.28
C ILE A 311 -16.75 0.06 -29.32
N PRO A 312 -16.73 0.51 -28.04
CA PRO A 312 -17.80 0.22 -27.08
C PRO A 312 -19.14 0.87 -27.45
N GLU A 313 -20.25 0.19 -27.17
CA GLU A 313 -21.59 0.75 -27.31
C GLU A 313 -21.81 1.97 -26.39
N GLU A 314 -22.42 3.03 -26.92
CA GLU A 314 -22.55 4.32 -26.21
C GLU A 314 -23.54 4.31 -25.03
N ASN A 315 -24.49 3.39 -25.04
CA ASN A 315 -25.62 3.32 -24.10
C ASN A 315 -25.37 2.36 -22.92
N TYR A 316 -24.16 1.81 -22.79
CA TYR A 316 -23.79 0.97 -21.66
C TYR A 316 -23.74 1.76 -20.34
N ASP A 317 -24.39 1.23 -19.28
CA ASP A 317 -24.36 1.80 -17.92
C ASP A 317 -23.62 0.84 -16.98
N PRO A 318 -22.41 1.20 -16.51
CA PRO A 318 -21.60 0.33 -15.66
C PRO A 318 -22.24 0.12 -14.29
N LYS A 319 -21.88 -0.99 -13.60
CA LYS A 319 -22.38 -1.23 -12.24
C LYS A 319 -22.02 -0.10 -11.30
N ALA A 320 -22.91 0.17 -10.35
CA ALA A 320 -22.87 1.42 -9.57
C ALA A 320 -21.55 1.69 -8.82
N ILE A 321 -20.87 0.67 -8.30
CA ILE A 321 -19.57 0.86 -7.62
C ILE A 321 -18.50 1.26 -8.63
N ASN A 322 -18.30 0.45 -9.69
CA ASN A 322 -17.40 0.75 -10.80
C ASN A 322 -17.66 2.14 -11.39
N SER A 323 -18.92 2.46 -11.68
CA SER A 323 -19.36 3.77 -12.19
C SER A 323 -18.88 4.93 -11.32
N TYR A 324 -19.03 4.86 -9.99
CA TYR A 324 -18.59 5.95 -9.11
C TYR A 324 -17.08 6.01 -8.93
N ILE A 325 -16.36 4.88 -8.94
CA ILE A 325 -14.88 4.87 -8.92
C ILE A 325 -14.35 5.60 -10.17
N ARG A 326 -14.85 5.21 -11.35
CA ARG A 326 -14.48 5.82 -12.62
C ARG A 326 -14.86 7.30 -12.69
N LYS A 327 -16.06 7.68 -12.21
CA LYS A 327 -16.44 9.11 -12.08
C LYS A 327 -15.49 9.89 -11.17
N ILE A 328 -15.08 9.34 -10.02
CA ILE A 328 -14.11 9.99 -9.13
C ILE A 328 -12.79 10.20 -9.86
N LEU A 329 -12.27 9.18 -10.56
CA LEU A 329 -11.08 9.31 -11.40
C LEU A 329 -11.30 10.37 -12.48
N ASN A 330 -12.45 10.38 -13.16
CA ASN A 330 -12.74 11.30 -14.26
C ASN A 330 -12.80 12.77 -13.82
N LEU A 331 -13.03 13.06 -12.53
CA LEU A 331 -12.95 14.43 -11.99
C LEU A 331 -11.53 15.00 -11.97
N PHE A 332 -10.48 14.19 -12.11
CA PHE A 332 -9.09 14.66 -12.02
C PHE A 332 -8.40 14.59 -13.39
N SER A 333 -7.64 15.63 -13.72
CA SER A 333 -6.76 15.62 -14.90
C SER A 333 -5.44 14.88 -14.67
N ARG A 334 -5.03 14.72 -13.40
CA ARG A 334 -3.76 14.12 -12.98
C ARG A 334 -4.06 13.03 -11.95
N LYS A 335 -4.15 11.78 -12.41
CA LYS A 335 -4.70 10.66 -11.64
C LYS A 335 -3.94 9.36 -11.84
N ALA A 336 -3.68 8.70 -10.71
CA ALA A 336 -3.12 7.36 -10.66
C ALA A 336 -4.12 6.43 -9.97
N TYR A 337 -4.28 5.22 -10.51
CA TYR A 337 -5.04 4.13 -9.91
C TYR A 337 -4.14 2.92 -9.77
N VAL A 338 -4.04 2.36 -8.57
CA VAL A 338 -3.29 1.14 -8.30
C VAL A 338 -4.19 0.14 -7.60
N GLY A 339 -4.56 -0.93 -8.31
CA GLY A 339 -5.26 -2.05 -7.71
C GLY A 339 -4.30 -2.96 -6.96
N TYR A 340 -4.70 -3.45 -5.80
CA TYR A 340 -3.99 -4.46 -5.03
C TYR A 340 -4.87 -5.70 -4.90
N THR A 341 -4.35 -6.86 -5.28
CA THR A 341 -5.10 -8.12 -5.20
C THR A 341 -4.20 -9.34 -5.01
N ALA A 342 -4.78 -10.45 -4.53
CA ALA A 342 -4.16 -11.77 -4.61
C ALA A 342 -4.55 -12.53 -5.88
N THR A 343 -5.62 -12.12 -6.55
CA THR A 343 -6.34 -12.90 -7.56
C THR A 343 -6.66 -11.99 -8.75
N PRO A 344 -5.69 -11.73 -9.65
CA PRO A 344 -5.82 -10.70 -10.68
C PRO A 344 -6.76 -11.06 -11.83
N PHE A 345 -7.34 -12.27 -11.83
CA PHE A 345 -8.16 -12.80 -12.92
C PHE A 345 -9.23 -11.79 -13.37
N ALA A 346 -10.07 -11.31 -12.46
CA ALA A 346 -11.14 -10.37 -12.80
C ALA A 346 -10.60 -9.04 -13.37
N ASN A 347 -9.42 -8.58 -12.91
CA ASN A 347 -8.83 -7.32 -13.34
C ASN A 347 -8.24 -7.39 -14.75
N ILE A 348 -7.57 -8.50 -15.10
CA ILE A 348 -6.96 -8.68 -16.42
C ILE A 348 -7.99 -8.96 -17.53
N TYR A 349 -9.21 -9.37 -17.16
CA TYR A 349 -10.33 -9.57 -18.10
C TYR A 349 -11.16 -8.30 -18.33
N ILE A 350 -10.86 -7.18 -17.67
CA ILE A 350 -11.46 -5.88 -18.03
C ILE A 350 -11.00 -5.55 -19.45
N HIS A 351 -11.93 -5.21 -20.34
CA HIS A 351 -11.58 -4.87 -21.72
C HIS A 351 -10.75 -3.58 -21.75
N GLU A 352 -9.61 -3.58 -22.44
CA GLU A 352 -8.67 -2.45 -22.45
C GLU A 352 -9.26 -1.16 -23.06
N GLN A 353 -10.23 -1.32 -23.97
CA GLN A 353 -10.94 -0.22 -24.62
C GLN A 353 -12.29 0.10 -23.94
N ALA A 354 -12.61 -0.52 -22.80
CA ALA A 354 -13.84 -0.22 -22.08
C ALA A 354 -13.84 1.24 -21.59
N GLU A 355 -14.79 2.02 -22.11
CA GLU A 355 -14.97 3.42 -21.78
C GLU A 355 -16.46 3.79 -21.95
N THR A 356 -16.92 4.78 -21.20
CA THR A 356 -18.25 5.38 -21.35
C THR A 356 -18.15 6.89 -21.26
N LYS A 357 -19.09 7.61 -21.88
CA LYS A 357 -19.07 9.07 -21.96
C LYS A 357 -19.08 9.78 -20.59
N LYS A 358 -19.73 9.20 -19.57
CA LYS A 358 -19.89 9.84 -18.25
C LYS A 358 -18.82 9.43 -17.26
N GLU A 359 -18.38 8.18 -17.32
CA GLU A 359 -17.44 7.61 -16.35
C GLU A 359 -15.98 7.65 -16.86
N GLY A 360 -15.75 7.78 -18.16
CA GLY A 360 -14.41 7.67 -18.78
C GLY A 360 -13.93 6.21 -18.85
N LYS A 361 -12.63 6.00 -19.11
CA LYS A 361 -12.00 4.68 -19.16
C LYS A 361 -12.29 3.79 -17.93
N ASP A 362 -12.41 2.49 -18.15
CA ASP A 362 -12.53 1.46 -17.10
C ASP A 362 -11.18 1.13 -16.43
N LEU A 363 -11.20 0.32 -15.37
CA LEU A 363 -10.10 0.10 -14.43
C LEU A 363 -9.04 -0.91 -14.92
N PHE A 364 -8.98 -1.18 -16.23
CA PHE A 364 -7.96 -2.05 -16.81
C PHE A 364 -6.55 -1.54 -16.46
N PRO A 365 -5.62 -2.40 -15.99
CA PRO A 365 -4.27 -1.99 -15.61
C PRO A 365 -3.37 -1.75 -16.83
N GLU A 366 -3.69 -0.72 -17.62
CA GLU A 366 -3.04 -0.42 -18.90
C GLU A 366 -1.54 -0.10 -18.80
N ALA A 367 -1.07 0.35 -17.63
CA ALA A 367 0.30 0.83 -17.43
C ALA A 367 1.27 -0.25 -16.95
N PHE A 368 0.87 -1.06 -15.96
CA PHE A 368 1.72 -2.13 -15.45
C PHE A 368 0.93 -3.17 -14.64
N ILE A 369 1.49 -4.38 -14.59
CA ILE A 369 1.13 -5.44 -13.65
C ILE A 369 2.42 -5.87 -12.95
N LEU A 370 2.52 -5.61 -11.64
CA LEU A 370 3.66 -5.98 -10.81
C LEU A 370 3.26 -7.11 -9.88
N ASN A 371 4.04 -8.20 -9.86
CA ASN A 371 3.85 -9.31 -8.94
C ASN A 371 4.90 -9.24 -7.84
N LEU A 372 4.46 -9.00 -6.61
CA LEU A 372 5.29 -8.92 -5.42
C LEU A 372 5.89 -10.29 -5.11
N ALA A 373 7.21 -10.35 -5.01
CA ALA A 373 7.92 -11.52 -4.54
C ALA A 373 7.57 -11.81 -3.08
N SER A 374 7.30 -13.09 -2.78
CA SER A 374 7.08 -13.54 -1.41
C SER A 374 8.41 -13.91 -0.75
N PRO A 375 8.58 -13.64 0.56
CA PRO A 375 9.74 -14.11 1.30
C PRO A 375 9.75 -15.64 1.43
N SER A 376 10.94 -16.20 1.62
CA SER A 376 11.17 -17.65 1.72
C SER A 376 10.44 -18.32 2.88
N ASN A 377 10.13 -17.56 3.91
CA ASN A 377 9.35 -17.98 5.07
C ASN A 377 7.83 -17.83 4.86
N TYR A 378 7.38 -17.37 3.70
CA TYR A 378 5.96 -17.35 3.34
C TYR A 378 5.40 -18.77 3.24
N ILE A 379 4.29 -19.01 3.94
CA ILE A 379 3.55 -20.26 3.90
C ILE A 379 2.22 -20.00 3.19
N GLY A 380 2.24 -20.14 1.87
CA GLY A 380 1.05 -20.01 1.03
C GLY A 380 0.34 -21.34 0.76
N PRO A 381 -0.81 -21.31 0.06
CA PRO A 381 -1.58 -22.51 -0.29
C PRO A 381 -0.73 -23.59 -0.99
N SER A 382 0.23 -23.21 -1.83
CA SER A 382 1.15 -24.14 -2.50
C SER A 382 2.06 -24.90 -1.53
N ARG A 383 2.43 -24.30 -0.39
CA ARG A 383 3.25 -24.94 0.65
C ARG A 383 2.39 -25.70 1.66
N VAL A 384 1.18 -25.22 1.92
CA VAL A 384 0.19 -25.89 2.79
C VAL A 384 -0.31 -27.18 2.13
N PHE A 385 -0.76 -27.08 0.87
CA PHE A 385 -1.40 -28.19 0.16
C PHE A 385 -0.49 -28.90 -0.83
N GLY A 386 0.74 -28.44 -1.05
CA GLY A 386 1.64 -29.00 -2.05
C GLY A 386 1.27 -28.65 -3.49
N ILE A 387 2.23 -28.82 -4.40
CA ILE A 387 2.07 -28.61 -5.83
C ILE A 387 1.66 -29.93 -6.46
N ASN A 388 0.50 -29.94 -7.14
CA ASN A 388 0.04 -31.09 -7.92
C ASN A 388 0.65 -31.03 -9.32
N ASN A 389 1.43 -32.04 -9.69
CA ASN A 389 2.08 -32.12 -11.00
C ASN A 389 1.23 -32.84 -12.06
N GLY A 390 -0.06 -33.06 -11.79
CA GLY A 390 -1.01 -33.70 -12.71
C GLY A 390 -1.10 -35.22 -12.58
N ASP A 391 -0.29 -35.84 -11.72
CA ASP A 391 -0.32 -37.29 -11.42
C ASP A 391 -1.15 -37.62 -10.15
N GLY A 392 -1.81 -36.63 -9.57
CA GLY A 392 -2.55 -36.77 -8.31
C GLY A 392 -1.65 -36.72 -7.06
N SER A 393 -0.33 -36.78 -7.22
CA SER A 393 0.62 -36.61 -6.14
C SER A 393 0.89 -35.12 -5.90
N ARG A 394 0.99 -34.73 -4.63
CA ARG A 394 1.33 -33.37 -4.22
C ARG A 394 2.68 -33.36 -3.53
N LYS A 395 3.61 -32.55 -4.03
CA LYS A 395 4.97 -32.43 -3.48
C LYS A 395 5.11 -31.14 -2.68
N ASN A 396 6.03 -31.15 -1.69
CA ASN A 396 6.38 -30.01 -0.85
C ASN A 396 5.24 -29.45 0.02
N GLN A 397 4.26 -30.29 0.36
CA GLN A 397 3.20 -29.94 1.31
C GLN A 397 3.71 -30.01 2.75
N LEU A 398 3.12 -29.20 3.63
CA LEU A 398 3.30 -29.38 5.06
C LEU A 398 2.67 -30.71 5.53
N PRO A 399 3.24 -31.38 6.55
CA PRO A 399 2.69 -32.62 7.09
C PRO A 399 1.47 -32.33 7.98
N ILE A 400 0.44 -31.73 7.40
CA ILE A 400 -0.81 -31.31 8.08
C ILE A 400 -2.02 -32.16 7.65
N ILE A 401 -1.87 -32.93 6.57
CA ILE A 401 -2.87 -33.91 6.13
C ILE A 401 -2.38 -35.27 6.61
N HIS A 402 -3.14 -35.91 7.50
CA HIS A 402 -2.91 -37.27 7.93
C HIS A 402 -4.00 -38.15 7.30
N GLU A 403 -3.60 -39.04 6.40
CA GLU A 403 -4.49 -40.09 5.92
C GLU A 403 -4.70 -41.08 7.06
N ILE A 404 -5.98 -41.38 7.34
CA ILE A 404 -6.37 -42.40 8.30
C ILE A 404 -7.01 -43.51 7.46
N ASP A 405 -6.47 -44.72 7.54
CA ASP A 405 -7.11 -45.89 6.97
C ASP A 405 -8.36 -46.21 7.81
N ASP A 406 -9.55 -46.06 7.21
CA ASP A 406 -10.77 -46.62 7.78
C ASP A 406 -10.67 -48.15 7.70
N HIS A 407 -10.45 -48.77 8.86
CA HIS A 407 -10.47 -50.23 9.03
C HIS A 407 -11.90 -50.78 9.11
#